data_AF-A0AAE8ZWW0-F1
#
_entry.id   AF-A0AAE8ZWW0-F1
#
_cell.length_a   1.000
_cell.length_b   1.000
_cell.length_c   1.000
_cell.angle_alpha   90.00
_cell.angle_beta   90.00
_cell.angle_gamma   90.00
#
_symmetry.space_group_name_H-M   'P 1'
#
loop_
_entity.id
_entity.type
_entity.pdbx_description
1 polymer ?
#
loop_
_entity_poly.entity_id
_entity_poly.type
_entity_poly.pdbx_seq_one_letter_code
_entity_poly.pdbx_strand_id
1 'polypeptide(L)'
;MLTVYLFSALLVAFTISGPCKMSPLTTFLTDSQQQTLHQLIVSARDAGASEDMVKDSMDEYLAQILSPDRLLELKKAHDEFEAQRRGKRSATPSEKQEPKKVFDIIDQFTSDYQKFYEESSAVRNRNH
;
A
#
# COMPACT_ATOMS: atom_id res chain seq x y z
N MET A 1 -25.48 4.03 -52.44
CA MET A 1 -25.80 3.65 -51.05
C MET A 1 -24.70 2.73 -50.54
N LEU A 2 -23.60 3.28 -50.04
CA LEU A 2 -22.48 2.51 -49.50
C LEU A 2 -22.37 2.90 -48.01
N THR A 3 -22.81 1.99 -47.14
CA THR A 3 -22.88 2.18 -45.70
C THR A 3 -21.48 2.19 -45.09
N VAL A 4 -21.12 3.32 -44.49
CA VAL A 4 -19.90 3.50 -43.71
C VAL A 4 -20.08 2.76 -42.39
N TYR A 5 -19.36 1.64 -42.22
CA TYR A 5 -19.23 0.95 -40.95
C TYR A 5 -18.36 1.80 -40.00
N LEU A 6 -19.02 2.56 -39.13
CA LEU A 6 -18.40 3.16 -37.94
C LEU A 6 -18.10 2.02 -36.96
N PHE A 7 -16.88 1.48 -37.00
CA PHE A 7 -16.34 0.67 -35.92
C PHE A 7 -16.22 1.56 -34.68
N SER A 8 -17.15 1.37 -33.75
CA SER A 8 -17.10 1.90 -32.41
C SER A 8 -15.84 1.38 -31.72
N ALA A 9 -14.80 2.21 -31.66
CA ALA A 9 -13.67 2.00 -30.78
C ALA A 9 -14.16 2.19 -29.33
N LEU A 10 -14.65 1.10 -28.74
CA LEU A 10 -14.82 0.96 -27.30
C LEU A 10 -13.42 1.00 -26.70
N LEU A 11 -12.95 2.20 -26.41
CA LEU A 11 -11.70 2.45 -25.71
C LEU A 11 -11.95 2.04 -24.25
N VAL A 12 -11.76 0.75 -23.97
CA VAL A 12 -11.69 0.22 -22.62
C VAL A 12 -10.50 0.92 -21.97
N ALA A 13 -10.79 1.95 -21.18
CA ALA A 13 -9.84 2.59 -20.30
C ALA A 13 -9.44 1.58 -19.23
N PHE A 14 -8.53 0.69 -19.59
CA PHE A 14 -7.79 -0.13 -18.65
C PHE A 14 -6.97 0.86 -17.81
N THR A 15 -7.40 1.13 -16.59
CA THR A 15 -6.55 1.75 -15.58
C THR A 15 -5.48 0.74 -15.22
N ILE A 16 -4.48 0.59 -16.09
CA ILE A 16 -3.31 -0.24 -15.85
C ILE A 16 -2.62 0.41 -14.65
N SER A 17 -2.84 -0.15 -13.47
CA SER A 17 -1.96 0.02 -12.33
C SER A 17 -0.62 -0.59 -12.74
N GLY A 18 0.18 0.21 -13.46
CA GLY A 18 1.50 -0.18 -13.90
C GLY A 18 2.36 -0.62 -12.71
N PRO A 19 3.40 -1.44 -12.95
CA PRO A 19 4.23 -2.00 -11.89
C PRO A 19 4.65 -0.91 -10.91
N CYS A 20 4.47 -1.16 -9.62
CA CYS A 20 4.89 -0.24 -8.58
C CYS A 20 6.37 0.06 -8.80
N LYS A 21 6.69 1.32 -9.12
CA LYS A 21 8.09 1.76 -9.21
C LYS A 21 8.74 1.46 -7.87
N MET A 22 9.92 0.84 -7.91
CA MET A 22 10.68 0.59 -6.69
C MET A 22 11.22 1.91 -6.14
N SER A 23 11.52 1.94 -4.83
CA SER A 23 12.14 3.10 -4.20
C SER A 23 13.48 3.40 -4.87
N PRO A 24 13.85 4.66 -5.14
CA PRO A 24 15.15 5.01 -5.70
C PRO A 24 16.33 4.48 -4.87
N LEU A 25 16.17 4.31 -3.56
CA LEU A 25 17.20 3.68 -2.72
C LEU A 25 17.55 2.25 -3.17
N THR A 26 16.62 1.54 -3.80
CA THR A 26 16.84 0.16 -4.30
C THR A 26 17.52 0.11 -5.67
N THR A 27 17.51 1.22 -6.41
CA THR A 27 18.11 1.29 -7.75
C THR A 27 19.46 2.00 -7.76
N PHE A 28 19.66 2.93 -6.82
CA PHE A 28 20.91 3.70 -6.72
C PHE A 28 21.96 3.04 -5.81
N LEU A 29 21.53 2.18 -4.89
CA LEU A 29 22.41 1.52 -3.92
C LEU A 29 22.51 0.02 -4.20
N THR A 30 23.68 -0.56 -3.97
CA THR A 30 23.85 -2.01 -3.96
C THR A 30 23.13 -2.66 -2.77
N ASP A 31 22.84 -3.96 -2.85
CA ASP A 31 22.19 -4.68 -1.75
C ASP A 31 22.95 -4.56 -0.42
N SER A 32 24.29 -4.57 -0.47
CA SER A 32 25.14 -4.37 0.71
C SER A 32 25.03 -2.96 1.30
N GLN A 33 24.95 -1.93 0.46
CA GLN A 33 24.73 -0.55 0.89
C GLN A 33 23.34 -0.36 1.49
N GLN A 34 22.32 -1.00 0.92
CA GLN A 34 20.95 -1.00 1.44
C GLN A 34 20.88 -1.67 2.81
N GLN A 35 21.54 -2.82 3.00
CA GLN A 35 21.62 -3.50 4.29
C GLN A 35 22.34 -2.65 5.34
N THR A 36 23.44 -2.00 4.96
CA THR A 36 24.20 -1.12 5.86
C THR A 36 23.36 0.08 6.30
N LEU A 37 22.70 0.74 5.35
CA LEU A 37 21.77 1.85 5.63
C LEU A 37 20.63 1.40 6.55
N HIS A 38 20.06 0.22 6.30
CA HIS A 38 19.02 -0.34 7.16
C HIS A 38 19.50 -0.58 8.59
N GLN A 39 20.67 -1.20 8.76
CA GLN A 39 21.25 -1.47 10.08
C GLN A 39 21.55 -0.17 10.83
N LEU A 40 22.03 0.86 10.13
CA LEU A 40 22.27 2.18 10.68
C LEU A 40 20.97 2.83 11.19
N ILE A 41 19.89 2.76 10.42
CA ILE A 41 18.57 3.27 10.84
C ILE A 41 18.03 2.52 12.06
N VAL A 42 18.12 1.19 12.04
CA VAL A 42 17.62 0.35 13.15
C VAL A 42 18.39 0.65 14.43
N SER A 43 19.73 0.62 14.37
CA SER A 43 20.56 0.91 15.55
C SER A 43 20.38 2.33 16.09
N ALA A 44 20.23 3.33 15.23
CA ALA A 44 19.94 4.70 15.66
C ALA A 44 18.60 4.80 16.38
N ARG A 45 17.55 4.13 15.88
CA ARG A 45 16.24 4.09 16.54
C ARG A 45 16.26 3.32 17.85
N ASP A 46 16.97 2.21 17.91
CA ASP A 46 17.14 1.43 19.15
C ASP A 46 17.87 2.23 20.22
N ALA A 47 18.79 3.13 19.82
CA ALA A 47 19.46 4.08 20.70
C ALA A 47 18.59 5.28 21.10
N GLY A 48 17.35 5.39 20.60
CA GLY A 48 16.42 6.47 20.92
C GLY A 48 16.65 7.76 20.11
N ALA A 49 17.32 7.70 18.96
CA ALA A 49 17.50 8.86 18.10
C ALA A 49 16.16 9.38 17.57
N SER A 50 16.03 10.72 17.47
CA SER A 50 14.87 11.35 16.84
C SER A 50 14.86 11.10 15.33
N GLU A 51 13.71 11.34 14.69
CA GLU A 51 13.57 11.16 13.24
C GLU A 51 14.53 12.06 12.44
N ASP A 52 14.73 13.30 12.90
CA ASP A 52 15.69 14.24 12.30
C ASP A 52 17.13 13.71 12.41
N MET A 53 17.52 13.18 13.58
CA MET A 53 18.86 12.59 13.76
C MET A 53 19.09 11.37 12.87
N VAL A 54 18.08 10.53 12.70
CA VAL A 54 18.15 9.38 11.80
C VAL A 54 18.31 9.86 10.36
N LYS A 55 17.57 10.89 9.96
CA LYS A 55 17.67 11.46 8.61
C LYS A 55 19.06 12.05 8.35
N ASP A 56 19.61 12.80 9.30
CA ASP A 56 20.95 13.38 9.18
C ASP A 56 22.01 12.27 9.03
N SER A 57 21.90 11.20 9.83
CA SER A 57 22.81 10.05 9.74
C SER A 57 22.68 9.31 8.39
N MET A 58 21.47 9.21 7.84
CA MET A 58 21.25 8.67 6.50
C MET A 58 21.89 9.56 5.43
N ASP A 59 21.68 10.88 5.49
CA ASP A 59 22.24 11.84 4.53
C ASP A 59 23.77 11.83 4.57
N GLU A 60 24.37 11.73 5.77
CA GLU A 60 25.82 11.60 5.94
C GLU A 60 26.34 10.31 5.29
N TYR A 61 25.71 9.16 5.57
CA TYR A 61 26.09 7.89 4.96
C TYR A 61 25.98 7.94 3.42
N LEU A 62 24.89 8.49 2.90
CA LEU A 62 24.68 8.62 1.45
C LEU A 62 25.74 9.51 0.80
N ALA A 63 26.15 10.59 1.47
CA ALA A 63 27.22 11.48 0.99
C ALA A 63 28.61 10.83 1.00
N GLN A 64 28.84 9.83 1.86
CA GLN A 64 30.09 9.07 1.88
C GLN A 64 30.18 8.07 0.73
N ILE A 65 29.06 7.45 0.35
CA ILE A 65 29.06 6.34 -0.63
C ILE A 65 28.73 6.78 -2.07
N LEU A 66 28.08 7.94 -2.26
CA LEU A 66 27.73 8.47 -3.58
C LEU A 66 28.55 9.71 -3.92
N SER A 67 28.85 9.90 -5.21
CA SER A 67 29.37 11.18 -5.69
C SER A 67 28.31 12.28 -5.55
N PRO A 68 28.73 13.56 -5.45
CA PRO A 68 27.79 14.68 -5.30
C PRO A 68 26.69 14.71 -6.38
N ASP A 69 27.04 14.43 -7.63
CA ASP A 69 26.10 14.39 -8.75
C ASP A 69 25.08 13.26 -8.62
N ARG A 70 25.54 12.06 -8.22
CA ARG A 70 24.67 10.90 -8.01
C ARG A 70 23.75 11.07 -6.81
N LEU A 71 24.23 11.75 -5.76
CA LEU A 71 23.43 12.08 -4.59
C LEU A 71 22.32 13.09 -4.94
N LEU A 72 22.61 14.08 -5.79
CA LEU A 72 21.60 15.02 -6.29
C LEU A 72 20.55 14.31 -7.15
N GLU A 73 20.99 13.42 -8.03
CA GLU A 73 20.10 12.57 -8.85
C GLU A 73 19.19 11.72 -7.96
N LEU A 74 19.75 11.08 -6.92
CA LEU A 74 19.00 10.27 -5.96
C LEU A 74 17.95 11.11 -5.23
N LYS A 75 18.32 12.29 -4.73
CA LYS A 75 17.40 13.19 -4.01
C LYS A 75 16.22 13.58 -4.90
N LYS A 76 16.50 14.01 -6.12
CA LYS A 76 15.46 14.36 -7.11
C LYS A 76 14.55 13.16 -7.41
N ALA A 77 15.12 11.99 -7.66
CA ALA A 77 14.34 10.78 -7.93
C ALA A 77 13.48 10.37 -6.72
N HIS A 78 14.01 10.53 -5.50
CA HIS A 78 13.30 10.23 -4.26
C HIS A 78 12.12 11.18 -4.03
N ASP A 79 12.30 12.47 -4.26
CA ASP A 79 11.23 13.47 -4.15
C ASP A 79 10.11 13.21 -5.17
N GLU A 80 10.46 12.92 -6.42
CA GLU A 80 9.50 12.56 -7.47
C GLU A 80 8.73 11.27 -7.12
N PHE A 81 9.42 10.27 -6.57
CA PHE A 81 8.82 9.02 -6.11
C PHE A 81 7.83 9.24 -4.96
N GLU A 82 8.22 10.00 -3.93
CA GLU A 82 7.34 10.30 -2.80
C GLU A 82 6.15 11.18 -3.21
N ALA A 83 6.33 12.13 -4.13
CA ALA A 83 5.23 12.93 -4.68
C ALA A 83 4.19 12.04 -5.40
N GLN A 84 4.64 11.09 -6.23
CA GLN A 84 3.76 10.12 -6.89
C GLN A 84 3.06 9.20 -5.88
N ARG A 85 3.80 8.72 -4.87
CA ARG A 85 3.25 7.86 -3.82
C ARG A 85 2.17 8.56 -2.99
N ARG A 86 2.39 9.83 -2.63
CA ARG A 86 1.41 10.67 -1.92
C ARG A 86 0.20 10.97 -2.79
N GLY A 87 0.40 11.28 -4.07
CA GLY A 87 -0.68 11.55 -5.02
C GLY A 87 -1.68 10.38 -5.20
N LYS A 88 -1.20 9.13 -5.15
CA LYS A 88 -2.07 7.94 -5.20
C LYS A 88 -2.89 7.72 -3.92
N ARG A 89 -2.46 8.24 -2.76
CA ARG A 89 -3.25 8.18 -1.52
C ARG A 89 -4.39 9.19 -1.51
N SER A 90 -4.27 10.28 -2.26
CA SER A 90 -5.30 11.32 -2.42
C SER A 90 -6.30 11.06 -3.54
N ALA A 91 -6.07 10.08 -4.42
CA ALA A 91 -6.98 9.77 -5.52
C ALA A 91 -8.13 8.84 -5.06
N THR A 92 -9.35 9.40 -5.15
CA THR A 92 -10.69 8.78 -5.09
C THR A 92 -11.12 8.07 -3.78
N PRO A 93 -11.93 8.75 -2.93
CA PRO A 93 -12.72 8.14 -1.86
C PRO A 93 -13.82 7.18 -2.33
N SER A 94 -14.11 7.11 -3.64
CA SER A 94 -15.34 6.51 -4.17
C SER A 94 -15.37 4.99 -4.26
N GLU A 95 -14.26 4.28 -4.02
CA GLU A 95 -14.17 2.85 -4.40
C GLU A 95 -13.57 1.93 -3.33
N LYS A 96 -13.23 2.46 -2.15
CA LYS A 96 -12.87 1.61 -1.01
C LYS A 96 -14.14 1.27 -0.27
N GLN A 97 -14.73 0.11 -0.56
CA GLN A 97 -15.74 -0.47 0.30
C GLN A 97 -15.17 -0.49 1.72
N GLU A 98 -15.82 0.22 2.64
CA GLU A 98 -15.34 0.29 4.02
C GLU A 98 -15.16 -1.13 4.54
N PRO A 99 -14.02 -1.44 5.19
CA PRO A 99 -13.82 -2.75 5.77
C PRO A 99 -14.99 -3.01 6.73
N LYS A 100 -15.71 -4.12 6.50
CA LYS A 100 -16.88 -4.50 7.30
C LYS A 100 -16.50 -4.43 8.77
N LYS A 101 -17.31 -3.74 9.58
CA LYS A 101 -17.05 -3.66 11.01
C LYS A 101 -17.24 -5.05 11.61
N VAL A 102 -16.45 -5.38 12.62
CA VAL A 102 -16.53 -6.69 13.30
C VAL A 102 -17.96 -6.97 13.80
N PHE A 103 -18.67 -5.93 14.25
CA PHE A 103 -20.07 -6.02 14.68
C PHE A 103 -21.02 -6.44 13.55
N ASP A 104 -20.82 -5.94 12.32
CA ASP A 104 -21.64 -6.31 11.16
C ASP A 104 -21.44 -7.79 10.77
N ILE A 105 -20.23 -8.31 11.01
CA ILE A 105 -19.91 -9.74 10.80
C ILE A 105 -20.60 -10.58 11.88
N ILE A 106 -20.54 -10.14 13.14
CA ILE A 106 -21.20 -10.85 14.25
C ILE A 106 -22.71 -10.90 14.03
N ASP A 107 -23.36 -9.81 13.65
CA ASP A 107 -24.81 -9.80 13.40
C ASP A 107 -25.22 -10.76 12.27
N GLN A 108 -24.42 -10.84 11.21
CA GLN A 108 -24.63 -11.79 10.11
C GLN A 108 -24.53 -13.26 10.56
N PHE A 109 -23.64 -13.59 11.50
CA PHE A 109 -23.49 -14.95 12.02
C PHE A 109 -24.44 -15.26 13.18
N THR A 110 -24.89 -14.23 13.91
CA THR A 110 -25.78 -14.41 15.07
C THR A 110 -27.19 -14.82 14.63
N SER A 111 -27.68 -14.28 13.51
CA SER A 111 -28.97 -14.68 12.94
C SER A 111 -29.01 -16.17 12.56
N ASP A 112 -27.93 -16.68 11.96
CA ASP A 112 -27.81 -18.08 11.56
C ASP A 112 -27.72 -19.01 12.77
N TYR A 113 -26.99 -18.60 13.83
CA TYR A 113 -26.90 -19.38 15.08
C TYR A 113 -28.20 -19.37 15.88
N GLN A 114 -28.92 -18.25 15.91
CA GLN A 114 -30.22 -18.13 16.57
C GLN A 114 -31.22 -19.11 15.95
N LYS A 115 -31.27 -19.17 14.61
CA LYS A 115 -32.15 -20.06 13.87
C LYS A 115 -31.89 -21.54 14.18
N PHE A 116 -30.63 -21.92 14.39
CA PHE A 116 -30.26 -23.30 14.76
C PHE A 116 -30.88 -23.76 16.10
N TYR A 117 -30.90 -22.89 17.11
CA TYR A 117 -31.50 -23.20 18.41
C TYR A 117 -33.03 -23.17 18.40
N GLU A 118 -33.63 -22.26 17.62
CA GLU A 118 -35.08 -22.19 17.45
C GLU A 118 -35.61 -23.41 16.70
N GLU A 119 -34.93 -23.86 15.65
CA GLU A 119 -35.31 -25.05 14.88
C GLU A 119 -35.19 -26.34 15.72
N SER A 120 -34.11 -26.47 16.49
CA SER A 120 -33.90 -27.61 17.39
C SER A 120 -34.92 -27.69 18.54
N SER A 121 -35.31 -26.54 19.10
CA SER A 121 -36.32 -26.48 20.17
C SER A 121 -37.75 -26.67 19.64
N ALA A 122 -38.04 -26.19 18.42
CA ALA A 122 -39.31 -26.43 17.75
C ALA A 122 -39.54 -27.91 17.41
N VAL A 123 -38.49 -28.64 17.00
CA VAL A 123 -38.56 -30.10 16.78
C VAL A 123 -38.85 -30.86 18.07
N ARG A 124 -38.24 -30.45 19.19
CA ARG A 124 -38.48 -31.06 20.50
C ARG A 124 -39.92 -30.86 20.99
N ASN A 125 -40.51 -29.68 20.76
CA ASN A 125 -41.87 -29.36 21.21
C ASN A 125 -42.99 -29.95 20.34
N ARG A 126 -42.71 -30.42 19.11
CA ARG A 126 -43.72 -31.14 18.28
C ARG A 126 -43.89 -32.61 18.63
N ASN A 127 -42.93 -33.20 19.35
CA ASN A 127 -42.91 -34.62 19.70
C ASN A 127 -43.45 -34.88 21.11
N HIS A 128 -44.16 -33.91 21.70
CA HIS A 128 -44.76 -33.96 23.02
C HIS A 128 -46.22 -33.55 22.97
#